data_AF-A0A958TIL6-F1
#
_entry.id   AF-A0A958TIL6-F1
#
_cell.length_a   1.000
_cell.length_b   1.000
_cell.length_c   1.000
_cell.angle_alpha   90.00
_cell.angle_beta   90.00
_cell.angle_gamma   90.00
#
_symmetry.space_group_name_H-M   'P 1'
#
loop_
_entity.id
_entity.type
_entity.pdbx_description
1 polymer ?
#
loop_
_entity_poly.entity_id
_entity_poly.type
_entity_poly.pdbx_seq_one_letter_code
_entity_poly.pdbx_strand_id
1 'polypeptide(L)'
;CFKATAVKKVDDMDFLNMRRRNKDADETSEADKIKDSTKTNNPLDAIEVPKEITVTAWYTPQIPVNQGPGEFWGLPGLILEVNSGKTVILCTKIVINPQDKVEIKAPTKGKEVTKKEYNDIMKAKIEEMREMYGGRRSGMRRN
;
A
#
# COMPACT_ATOMS: atom_id res chain seq x y z
N CYS A 1 -2.07 17.17 21.49
CA CYS A 1 -2.21 16.40 20.24
C CYS A 1 -3.66 15.92 20.15
N PHE A 2 -4.22 15.85 18.96
CA PHE A 2 -5.57 15.36 18.70
C PHE A 2 -5.49 14.07 17.89
N LYS A 3 -6.51 13.21 18.01
CA LYS A 3 -6.60 11.93 17.32
C LYS A 3 -7.76 11.97 16.34
N ALA A 4 -7.51 11.59 15.10
CA ALA A 4 -8.52 11.34 14.08
C ALA A 4 -8.49 9.85 13.70
N THR A 5 -9.66 9.27 13.46
CA THR A 5 -9.78 7.87 13.02
C THR A 5 -10.73 7.80 11.83
N ALA A 6 -10.32 7.11 10.77
CA ALA A 6 -11.14 6.89 9.58
C ALA A 6 -11.02 5.44 9.12
N VAL A 7 -12.07 4.92 8.50
CA VAL A 7 -12.04 3.61 7.84
C VAL A 7 -11.84 3.85 6.36
N LYS A 8 -10.71 3.37 5.80
CA LYS A 8 -10.39 3.47 4.37
C LYS A 8 -10.60 2.10 3.72
N LYS A 9 -11.25 2.05 2.56
CA LYS A 9 -11.29 0.85 1.72
C LYS A 9 -9.92 0.62 1.09
N VAL A 10 -9.45 -0.63 1.06
CA VAL A 10 -8.15 -0.92 0.44
C VAL A 10 -8.26 -0.78 -1.08
N ASP A 11 -7.36 0.01 -1.66
CA ASP A 11 -7.28 0.16 -3.11
C ASP A 11 -6.63 -1.08 -3.73
N ASP A 12 -7.15 -1.52 -4.88
CA ASP A 12 -6.64 -2.69 -5.62
C ASP A 12 -5.16 -2.57 -6.02
N MET A 13 -4.62 -1.35 -5.97
CA MET A 13 -3.23 -1.02 -6.32
C MET A 13 -2.34 -0.81 -5.09
N ASP A 14 -2.85 -1.05 -3.88
CA ASP A 14 -2.10 -0.91 -2.63
C ASP A 14 -1.28 -2.17 -2.32
N PHE A 15 -0.22 -2.35 -3.12
CA PHE A 15 0.68 -3.51 -3.05
C PHE A 15 1.39 -3.65 -1.70
N LEU A 16 1.46 -2.58 -0.90
CA LEU A 16 2.06 -2.59 0.44
C LEU A 16 1.28 -3.49 1.40
N ASN A 17 -0.04 -3.60 1.21
CA ASN A 17 -0.92 -4.44 2.02
C ASN A 17 -1.14 -5.84 1.42
N MET A 18 -0.56 -6.11 0.23
CA MET A 18 -0.79 -7.32 -0.53
C MET A 18 0.12 -8.45 -0.02
N ARG A 19 -0.45 -9.36 0.78
CA ARG A 19 0.25 -10.50 1.39
C ARG A 19 0.63 -11.53 0.31
N ARG A 20 1.91 -11.91 0.19
CA ARG A 20 2.24 -13.23 -0.37
C ARG A 20 1.88 -14.27 0.69
N ARG A 21 0.84 -15.08 0.45
CA ARG A 21 0.51 -16.22 1.30
C ARG A 21 1.74 -17.15 1.34
N ASN A 22 2.41 -17.21 2.48
CA ASN A 22 3.45 -18.21 2.71
C ASN A 22 2.69 -19.53 2.89
N LYS A 23 2.90 -20.50 1.99
CA LYS A 23 2.11 -21.74 1.91
C LYS A 23 2.45 -22.74 3.04
N ASP A 24 3.41 -22.41 3.90
CA ASP A 24 4.02 -23.34 4.86
C ASP A 24 3.62 -23.09 6.33
N ALA A 25 2.59 -22.29 6.62
CA ALA A 25 2.22 -21.91 7.98
C ALA A 25 0.73 -22.13 8.33
N ASP A 26 0.05 -23.06 7.66
CA ASP A 26 -1.39 -23.31 7.84
C ASP A 26 -1.69 -24.80 8.10
N GLU A 27 -1.05 -25.37 9.13
CA GLU A 27 -1.42 -26.68 9.71
C GLU A 27 -2.09 -26.57 11.08
N THR A 28 -2.42 -25.38 11.58
CA THR A 28 -3.11 -25.23 12.88
C THR A 28 -4.16 -24.13 12.89
N SER A 29 -5.29 -24.35 12.20
CA SER A 29 -6.63 -24.04 12.73
C SER A 29 -7.71 -24.61 11.82
N GLU A 30 -8.35 -25.68 12.28
CA GLU A 30 -9.57 -26.24 11.70
C GLU A 30 -10.77 -25.26 11.79
N ALA A 31 -11.78 -25.54 10.95
CA ALA A 31 -13.06 -24.84 10.71
C ALA A 31 -12.94 -23.62 9.77
N ASP A 32 -13.39 -23.61 8.51
CA ASP A 32 -14.62 -24.19 7.96
C ASP A 32 -14.49 -24.66 6.52
N LYS A 33 -15.15 -25.79 6.24
CA LYS A 33 -15.31 -26.37 4.91
C LYS A 33 -16.39 -25.61 4.14
N ILE A 34 -16.03 -24.85 3.11
CA ILE A 34 -16.89 -24.66 1.94
C ILE A 34 -16.16 -25.21 0.73
N LYS A 35 -16.68 -26.36 0.27
CA LYS A 35 -16.31 -27.01 -0.99
C LYS A 35 -16.88 -26.14 -2.11
N ASP A 36 -16.01 -25.51 -2.90
CA ASP A 36 -16.40 -25.19 -4.27
C ASP A 36 -15.26 -25.56 -5.22
N SER A 37 -15.59 -26.48 -6.12
CA SER A 37 -14.66 -27.22 -6.96
C SER A 37 -14.52 -26.51 -8.30
N THR A 38 -13.72 -25.45 -8.34
CA THR A 38 -13.25 -24.89 -9.60
C THR A 38 -11.79 -24.48 -9.44
N LYS A 39 -10.88 -25.40 -9.77
CA LYS A 39 -9.44 -25.14 -9.82
C LYS A 39 -9.13 -24.14 -10.93
N THR A 40 -9.03 -22.86 -10.58
CA THR A 40 -8.23 -21.87 -11.29
C THR A 40 -7.00 -21.60 -10.44
N ASN A 41 -5.80 -21.93 -10.95
CA ASN A 41 -4.53 -21.68 -10.25
C ASN A 41 -4.17 -20.18 -10.31
N ASN A 42 -5.04 -19.31 -9.79
CA ASN A 42 -4.77 -17.89 -9.68
C ASN A 42 -4.22 -17.58 -8.27
N PRO A 43 -2.93 -17.24 -8.11
CA PRO A 43 -2.33 -16.87 -6.82
C PRO A 43 -2.89 -15.58 -6.20
N LEU A 44 -3.89 -14.94 -6.83
CA LEU A 44 -4.61 -13.76 -6.33
C LEU A 44 -5.75 -14.12 -5.37
N ASP A 45 -6.39 -15.29 -5.52
CA ASP A 45 -7.47 -15.75 -4.63
C ASP A 45 -6.94 -16.17 -3.25
N ALA A 46 -5.61 -16.28 -3.12
CA ALA A 46 -4.92 -16.56 -1.88
C ALA A 46 -4.61 -15.29 -1.05
N ILE A 47 -4.90 -14.10 -1.57
CA ILE A 47 -4.61 -12.83 -0.91
C ILE A 47 -5.91 -12.35 -0.28
N GLU A 48 -6.07 -12.64 1.00
CA GLU A 48 -7.14 -12.05 1.79
C GLU A 48 -6.76 -10.57 2.02
N VAL A 49 -7.18 -9.71 1.10
CA VAL A 49 -7.05 -8.27 1.24
C VAL A 49 -8.15 -7.84 2.22
N PRO A 50 -7.82 -7.34 3.43
CA PRO A 50 -8.84 -6.79 4.30
C PRO A 50 -9.53 -5.67 3.54
N LYS A 51 -10.86 -5.77 3.34
CA LYS A 51 -11.61 -4.82 2.52
C LYS A 51 -11.57 -3.39 3.07
N GLU A 52 -11.34 -3.28 4.37
CA GLU A 52 -11.32 -2.03 5.13
C GLU A 52 -10.14 -2.01 6.10
N ILE A 53 -9.43 -0.90 6.17
CA ILE A 53 -8.36 -0.63 7.12
C ILE A 53 -8.75 0.57 7.97
N THR A 54 -8.68 0.41 9.28
CA THR A 54 -8.77 1.54 10.20
C THR A 54 -7.46 2.32 10.18
N VAL A 55 -7.53 3.58 9.79
CA VAL A 55 -6.43 4.53 9.82
C VAL A 55 -6.62 5.43 11.04
N THR A 56 -5.56 5.57 11.83
CA THR A 56 -5.53 6.50 12.95
C THR A 56 -4.40 7.50 12.75
N ALA A 57 -4.70 8.79 12.89
CA ALA A 57 -3.74 9.87 12.71
C ALA A 57 -3.71 10.77 13.94
N TRP A 58 -2.50 11.07 14.42
CA TRP A 58 -2.26 12.03 15.49
C TRP A 58 -1.76 13.34 14.89
N TYR A 59 -2.44 14.44 15.18
CA TYR A 59 -2.13 15.75 14.62
C TYR A 59 -2.06 16.85 15.68
N THR A 60 -1.46 17.98 15.33
CA THR A 60 -1.33 19.16 16.21
C THR A 60 -1.75 20.45 15.51
N PRO A 61 -2.81 21.15 15.98
CA PRO A 61 -3.23 22.45 15.47
C PRO A 61 -2.24 23.59 15.75
N GLN A 62 -1.28 23.40 16.67
CA GLN A 62 -0.28 24.42 17.00
C GLN A 62 0.61 24.78 15.80
N ILE A 63 0.78 23.84 14.86
CA ILE A 63 1.43 24.08 13.57
C ILE A 63 0.31 24.09 12.53
N PRO A 64 -0.17 25.27 12.07
CA PRO A 64 -1.34 25.42 11.21
C PRO A 64 -1.01 25.08 9.74
N VAL A 65 -0.46 23.90 9.52
CA VAL A 65 -0.13 23.35 8.20
C VAL A 65 -0.94 22.09 8.02
N ASN A 66 -1.92 22.12 7.11
CA ASN A 66 -2.84 20.99 6.88
C ASN A 66 -2.19 19.90 6.02
N GLN A 67 -1.01 19.43 6.41
CA GLN A 67 -0.27 18.38 5.71
C GLN A 67 0.13 17.21 6.58
N GLY A 68 0.39 16.09 5.92
CA GLY A 68 0.84 14.86 6.55
C GLY A 68 1.59 13.95 5.58
N PRO A 69 2.01 12.78 6.05
CA PRO A 69 2.79 11.84 5.26
C PRO A 69 1.94 11.15 4.19
N GLY A 70 2.50 10.98 2.99
CA GLY A 70 1.87 10.23 1.90
C GLY A 70 0.52 10.82 1.47
N GLU A 71 -0.53 10.00 1.55
CA GLU A 71 -1.89 10.38 1.15
C GLU A 71 -2.71 11.02 2.28
N PHE A 72 -2.14 11.14 3.48
CA PHE A 72 -2.86 11.62 4.66
C PHE A 72 -2.71 13.14 4.79
N TRP A 73 -3.77 13.89 4.50
CA TRP A 73 -3.82 15.35 4.58
C TRP A 73 -5.25 15.84 4.89
N GLY A 74 -5.41 17.15 5.13
CA GLY A 74 -6.73 17.78 5.33
C GLY A 74 -7.21 17.90 6.78
N LEU A 75 -6.43 17.45 7.76
CA LEU A 75 -6.68 17.74 9.17
C LEU A 75 -6.24 19.18 9.53
N PRO A 76 -6.91 19.84 10.50
CA PRO A 76 -6.52 21.18 10.93
C PRO A 76 -5.24 21.13 11.77
N GLY A 77 -4.10 21.20 11.08
CA GLY A 77 -2.76 21.13 11.65
C GLY A 77 -1.90 19.98 11.08
N LEU A 78 -0.64 19.93 11.51
CA LEU A 78 0.33 18.97 11.00
C LEU A 78 0.13 17.58 11.60
N ILE A 79 0.15 16.55 10.74
CA ILE A 79 0.10 15.14 11.17
C ILE A 79 1.50 14.67 11.60
N LEU A 80 1.60 14.15 12.82
CA LEU A 80 2.86 13.68 13.42
C LEU A 80 3.00 12.16 13.40
N GLU A 81 1.89 11.44 13.46
CA GLU A 81 1.89 9.98 13.43
C GLU A 81 0.68 9.50 12.64
N VAL A 82 0.90 8.50 11.77
CA VAL A 82 -0.18 7.78 11.11
C VAL A 82 0.04 6.29 11.29
N ASN A 83 -0.99 5.61 11.77
CA ASN A 83 -1.08 4.16 11.79
C ASN A 83 -2.15 3.73 10.79
N SER A 84 -1.74 3.04 9.73
CA SER A 84 -2.58 2.50 8.67
C SER A 84 -2.36 0.99 8.58
N GLY A 85 -3.20 0.22 9.24
CA GLY A 85 -3.11 -1.24 9.27
C GLY A 85 -1.85 -1.74 9.96
N LYS A 86 -0.84 -2.14 9.18
CA LYS A 86 0.46 -2.62 9.69
C LYS A 86 1.58 -1.60 9.56
N THR A 87 1.31 -0.47 8.89
CA THR A 87 2.31 0.56 8.63
C THR A 87 2.13 1.70 9.61
N VAL A 88 3.20 2.04 10.33
CA VAL A 88 3.25 3.21 11.21
C VAL A 88 4.29 4.18 10.66
N ILE A 89 3.86 5.41 10.42
CA ILE A 89 4.73 6.52 9.97
C ILE A 89 4.79 7.54 11.09
N LEU A 90 5.99 7.83 11.58
CA LEU A 90 6.23 8.71 12.73
C LEU A 90 7.16 9.86 12.35
N CYS A 91 6.79 11.07 12.76
CA CYS A 91 7.58 12.28 12.53
C CYS A 91 8.71 12.38 13.55
N THR A 92 9.96 12.30 13.09
CA THR A 92 11.15 12.30 13.96
C THR A 92 11.73 13.70 14.17
N LYS A 93 11.65 14.58 13.17
CA LYS A 93 12.22 15.92 13.22
C LYS A 93 11.37 16.88 12.39
N ILE A 94 11.14 18.06 12.95
CA ILE A 94 10.49 19.17 12.26
C ILE A 94 11.51 20.31 12.19
N VAL A 95 11.75 20.81 10.98
CA VAL A 95 12.55 22.02 10.75
C VAL A 95 11.59 23.12 10.30
N ILE A 96 11.39 24.10 11.18
CA ILE A 96 10.50 25.24 10.93
C ILE A 96 11.36 26.39 10.38
N ASN A 97 10.91 27.02 9.31
CA ASN A 97 11.58 28.17 8.66
C ASN A 97 13.05 27.90 8.31
N PRO A 98 13.36 26.95 7.42
CA PRO A 98 14.71 26.84 6.88
C PRO A 98 15.10 28.16 6.20
N GLN A 99 16.31 28.67 6.47
CA GLN A 99 16.82 29.87 5.80
C GLN A 99 17.02 29.63 4.29
N ASP A 100 17.32 28.39 3.92
CA ASP A 100 17.47 27.97 2.54
C ASP A 100 16.14 27.49 1.96
N LYS A 101 15.70 28.13 0.87
CA LYS A 101 14.57 27.65 0.08
C LYS A 101 15.00 26.37 -0.64
N VAL A 102 14.37 25.25 -0.31
CA VAL A 102 14.55 24.00 -1.07
C VAL A 102 13.86 24.16 -2.42
N GLU A 103 14.64 24.35 -3.48
CA GLU A 103 14.12 24.31 -4.85
C GLU A 103 13.77 22.85 -5.21
N ILE A 104 12.47 22.55 -5.24
CA ILE A 104 11.97 21.27 -5.74
C ILE A 104 12.02 21.31 -7.27
N LYS A 105 13.06 20.70 -7.85
CA LYS A 105 13.16 20.54 -9.32
C LYS A 105 12.31 19.36 -9.75
N ALA A 106 11.33 19.63 -10.61
CA ALA A 106 10.51 18.57 -11.19
C ALA A 106 11.41 17.60 -12.00
N PRO A 107 11.19 16.28 -11.88
CA PRO A 107 11.92 15.32 -12.72
C PRO A 107 11.53 15.53 -14.18
N THR A 108 12.52 15.69 -15.06
CA THR A 108 12.32 15.90 -16.51
C THR A 108 12.25 14.60 -17.31
N LYS A 109 12.44 13.45 -16.66
CA LYS A 109 12.44 12.14 -17.31
C LYS A 109 11.09 11.44 -17.10
N GLY A 110 10.49 10.99 -18.19
CA GLY A 110 9.26 10.19 -18.17
C GLY A 110 8.29 10.62 -19.25
N LYS A 111 7.09 10.02 -19.24
CA LYS A 111 5.94 10.48 -20.00
C LYS A 111 4.96 11.12 -19.02
N GLU A 112 4.51 12.32 -19.32
CA GLU A 112 3.37 12.90 -18.61
C GLU A 112 2.14 12.08 -18.97
N VAL A 113 1.55 11.44 -17.96
CA VAL A 113 0.37 10.60 -18.11
C VAL A 113 -0.66 10.99 -17.07
N THR A 114 -1.93 10.86 -17.43
CA THR A 114 -3.04 11.06 -16.49
C THR A 114 -3.09 9.94 -15.46
N LYS A 115 -3.77 10.16 -14.33
CA LYS A 115 -3.93 9.13 -13.28
C LYS A 115 -4.56 7.83 -13.82
N LYS A 116 -5.47 7.93 -14.80
CA LYS A 116 -6.11 6.77 -15.43
C LYS A 116 -5.10 5.97 -16.26
N GLU A 117 -4.37 6.65 -17.15
CA GLU A 117 -3.35 6.03 -17.98
C GLU A 117 -2.22 5.42 -17.14
N TYR A 118 -1.83 6.07 -16.04
CA TYR A 118 -0.86 5.51 -15.09
C TYR A 118 -1.34 4.17 -14.52
N ASN A 119 -2.60 4.10 -14.09
CA ASN A 119 -3.17 2.86 -13.56
C ASN A 119 -3.19 1.75 -14.61
N ASP A 120 -3.51 2.07 -15.86
CA ASP A 120 -3.55 1.11 -16.96
C ASP A 120 -2.15 0.61 -17.33
N ILE A 121 -1.17 1.51 -17.41
CA ILE A 121 0.26 1.16 -17.62
C ILE A 121 0.75 0.26 -16.50
N MET A 122 0.40 0.59 -15.25
CA MET A 122 0.82 -0.18 -14.09
C MET A 122 0.21 -1.59 -14.13
N LYS A 123 -1.09 -1.74 -14.43
CA LYS A 123 -1.74 -3.04 -14.60
C LYS A 123 -1.08 -3.87 -15.70
N ALA A 124 -0.83 -3.27 -16.86
CA ALA A 124 -0.16 -3.95 -17.97
C ALA A 124 1.26 -4.40 -17.60
N LYS A 125 2.03 -3.56 -16.88
CA LYS A 125 3.38 -3.90 -16.42
C LYS A 125 3.39 -5.00 -15.38
N ILE A 126 2.39 -5.07 -14.51
CA ILE A 126 2.25 -6.15 -13.54
C ILE A 126 1.97 -7.48 -14.26
N GLU A 127 1.09 -7.48 -15.27
CA GLU A 127 0.81 -8.69 -16.05
C GLU A 127 2.05 -9.14 -16.83
N GLU A 128 2.77 -8.22 -17.47
CA GLU A 128 4.04 -8.51 -18.16
C GLU A 128 5.10 -9.10 -17.20
N MET A 129 5.25 -8.52 -16.00
CA MET A 129 6.13 -9.09 -14.98
C MET A 129 5.68 -10.48 -14.54
N ARG A 130 4.36 -10.72 -14.42
CA ARG A 130 3.81 -12.01 -14.03
C ARG A 130 4.10 -13.08 -15.08
N GLU A 131 3.95 -12.77 -16.36
CA GLU A 131 4.27 -13.68 -17.47
C GLU A 131 5.77 -14.01 -17.48
N MET A 132 6.64 -13.00 -17.33
CA MET A 132 8.10 -13.18 -17.34
C MET A 132 8.63 -13.97 -16.13
N TYR A 133 8.08 -13.75 -14.92
CA TYR A 133 8.54 -14.40 -13.70
C TYR A 133 7.79 -15.69 -13.33
N GLY A 134 6.55 -15.88 -13.82
CA GLY A 134 5.73 -17.05 -13.55
C GLY A 134 6.13 -18.30 -14.36
N GLY A 135 6.82 -18.13 -15.49
CA GLY A 135 7.16 -19.23 -16.40
C GLY A 135 8.37 -20.11 -15.99
N ARG A 136 9.19 -19.71 -15.01
CA ARG A 136 10.49 -20.38 -14.74
C ARG A 136 10.52 -21.36 -13.56
N ARG A 137 9.42 -21.57 -12.83
CA ARG A 137 9.41 -22.48 -11.65
C ARG A 137 8.97 -23.92 -11.93
N SER A 138 8.61 -24.27 -13.17
CA SER A 138 8.11 -25.61 -13.52
C SER A 138 9.16 -26.56 -14.12
N GLY A 139 10.45 -26.18 -14.15
CA GLY A 139 11.49 -26.90 -14.90
C GLY A 139 12.57 -27.65 -14.10
N MET A 140 12.68 -27.49 -12.78
CA MET A 140 13.86 -27.97 -12.01
C MET A 140 13.51 -28.94 -10.87
N ARG A 141 12.62 -29.90 -11.13
CA ARG A 141 12.39 -31.06 -10.26
C ARG A 141 12.23 -32.34 -11.09
N ARG A 142 13.32 -32.72 -11.77
CA ARG A 142 13.55 -34.09 -12.20
C ARG A 142 15.01 -34.42 -11.92
N ASN A 143 15.24 -35.07 -10.79
CA ASN A 143 16.17 -36.18 -10.63
C ASN A 143 15.76 -36.96 -9.38
#